data_AF-A0AAP5UZ59-F1
#
_entry.id   AF-A0AAP5UZ59-F1
#
_cell.length_a   1.000
_cell.length_b   1.000
_cell.length_c   1.000
_cell.angle_alpha   90.00
_cell.angle_beta   90.00
_cell.angle_gamma   90.00
#
_symmetry.space_group_name_H-M   'P 1'
#
loop_
_entity.id
_entity.type
_entity.pdbx_description
1 polymer ?
#
loop_
_entity_poly.entity_id
_entity_poly.type
_entity_poly.pdbx_seq_one_letter_code
_entity_poly.pdbx_strand_id
1 'polypeptide(L)' 'MKILNFKFDNSFFELHAAFTTNLDLLTDYDIQMDMLMMSKAILKTAGYKISFLIQDTYIRDEDNNSVYCSYHFED' A
#
# COMPACT_ATOMS: atom_id res chain seq x y z
N MET A 1 -6.26 7.25 6.75
CA MET A 1 -5.97 6.90 5.34
C MET A 1 -7.27 6.63 4.60
N LYS A 2 -7.38 7.05 3.35
CA LYS A 2 -8.49 6.77 2.43
C LYS A 2 -7.93 6.11 1.17
N ILE A 3 -8.45 4.94 0.81
CA ILE A 3 -8.08 4.27 -0.44
C ILE A 3 -8.69 5.05 -1.60
N LEU A 4 -7.85 5.47 -2.54
CA LEU A 4 -8.27 6.14 -3.77
C LEU A 4 -8.51 5.12 -4.87
N ASN A 5 -7.59 4.17 -5.01
CA ASN A 5 -7.67 3.08 -5.97
C ASN A 5 -6.82 1.90 -5.48
N PHE A 6 -7.15 0.70 -5.95
CA PHE A 6 -6.27 -0.45 -5.81
C PHE A 6 -6.47 -1.37 -7.02
N LYS A 7 -5.43 -2.12 -7.38
CA LYS A 7 -5.52 -3.20 -8.37
C LYS A 7 -4.97 -4.48 -7.79
N PHE A 8 -5.53 -5.59 -8.22
CA PHE A 8 -5.16 -6.90 -7.76
C PHE A 8 -5.26 -7.90 -8.91
N ASP A 9 -4.21 -8.71 -9.09
CA ASP A 9 -4.16 -9.88 -9.97
C ASP A 9 -3.39 -10.99 -9.24
N ASN A 10 -3.26 -12.17 -9.84
CA ASN A 10 -2.60 -13.32 -9.23
C ASN A 10 -1.12 -13.12 -8.90
N SER A 11 -0.44 -12.14 -9.53
CA SER A 11 1.00 -11.91 -9.35
C SER A 11 1.37 -10.56 -8.71
N PHE A 12 0.43 -9.61 -8.64
CA PHE A 12 0.71 -8.27 -8.08
C PHE A 12 -0.47 -7.65 -7.33
N PHE A 13 -0.14 -6.72 -6.44
CA PHE A 13 -1.08 -5.85 -5.75
C PHE A 13 -0.61 -4.39 -5.82
N GLU A 14 -1.51 -3.47 -6.18
CA GLU A 14 -1.25 -2.03 -6.20
C GLU A 14 -2.23 -1.32 -5.26
N LEU A 15 -1.74 -0.34 -4.49
CA LEU A 15 -2.54 0.47 -3.60
C LEU A 15 -2.18 1.94 -3.76
N HIS A 16 -3.19 2.77 -4.07
CA HIS A 16 -3.09 4.22 -4.05
C HIS A 16 -3.99 4.77 -2.95
N ALA A 17 -3.42 5.46 -1.98
CA ALA A 17 -4.16 5.96 -0.83
C ALA A 17 -3.77 7.39 -0.46
N ALA A 18 -4.77 8.19 -0.08
CA ALA A 18 -4.58 9.50 0.51
C ALA A 18 -4.48 9.39 2.04
N PHE A 19 -3.55 10.12 2.64
CA PHE A 19 -3.41 10.18 4.07
C PHE A 19 -4.26 11.32 4.64
N THR A 20 -4.75 11.13 5.86
CA THR A 20 -5.50 12.17 6.59
C THR A 20 -4.55 13.05 7.42
N THR A 21 -3.42 12.48 7.82
CA THR A 21 -2.30 13.19 8.42
C THR A 21 -1.43 13.75 7.30
N ASN A 22 -0.80 14.91 7.50
CA ASN A 22 0.21 15.40 6.57
C ASN A 22 1.38 14.40 6.52
N LEU A 23 1.71 13.90 5.32
CA LEU A 23 2.81 12.97 5.09
C LEU A 23 4.18 13.54 5.51
N ASP A 24 4.37 14.85 5.52
CA ASP A 24 5.63 15.49 5.97
C ASP A 24 5.96 15.23 7.44
N LEU A 25 4.95 14.81 8.22
CA LEU A 25 5.09 14.49 9.64
C LEU A 25 5.46 13.02 9.86
N LEU A 26 5.52 12.21 8.81
CA LEU A 26 5.77 10.78 8.86
C LEU A 26 7.07 10.45 8.14
N THR A 27 7.77 9.42 8.62
CA THR A 27 8.91 8.89 7.87
C THR A 27 8.42 8.02 6.72
N ASP A 28 9.23 7.90 5.66
CA ASP A 28 8.92 6.96 4.56
C ASP A 28 8.72 5.53 5.06
N TYR A 29 9.43 5.13 6.12
CA TYR A 29 9.25 3.83 6.75
C TYR A 29 7.86 3.68 7.36
N ASP A 30 7.38 4.67 8.13
CA ASP A 30 6.05 4.63 8.73
C ASP A 30 4.96 4.55 7.65
N ILE A 31 5.12 5.34 6.58
CA ILE A 31 4.20 5.36 5.44
C ILE A 31 4.16 4.00 4.74
N GLN A 32 5.32 3.44 4.41
CA GLN A 32 5.41 2.13 3.73
C GLN A 32 4.84 1.00 4.60
N MET A 33 5.07 1.05 5.93
CA MET A 33 4.50 0.08 6.87
C MET A 33 2.98 0.17 6.94
N ASP A 34 2.41 1.37 6.99
CA ASP A 34 0.95 1.57 6.97
C ASP A 34 0.34 1.05 5.66
N MET A 35 0.95 1.37 4.51
CA MET A 35 0.52 0.88 3.20
C MET A 35 0.61 -0.65 3.12
N LEU A 36 1.67 -1.25 3.64
CA LEU A 36 1.85 -2.70 3.67
C LEU A 36 0.78 -3.38 4.55
N MET A 37 0.51 -2.85 5.73
CA MET A 37 -0.52 -3.39 6.63
C MET A 37 -1.92 -3.31 6.00
N MET A 38 -2.24 -2.17 5.35
CA MET A 38 -3.50 -2.00 4.64
C MET A 38 -3.65 -3.00 3.50
N SER A 39 -2.59 -3.17 2.70
CA SER A 39 -2.53 -4.12 1.58
C SER A 39 -2.79 -5.55 2.06
N LYS A 40 -2.11 -5.99 3.13
CA LYS A 40 -2.33 -7.32 3.74
C LYS A 40 -3.75 -7.49 4.26
N ALA A 41 -4.35 -6.45 4.85
CA ALA A 41 -5.72 -6.51 5.36
C ALA A 41 -6.76 -6.67 4.24
N ILE A 42 -6.60 -5.95 3.12
CA ILE A 42 -7.46 -6.06 1.93
C ILE A 42 -7.38 -7.48 1.37
N LEU A 43 -6.17 -7.98 1.14
CA LEU A 43 -5.94 -9.31 0.56
C LEU A 43 -6.47 -10.43 1.46
N LYS A 44 -6.26 -10.32 2.78
CA LYS A 44 -6.83 -11.25 3.77
C LYS A 44 -8.36 -11.27 3.71
N THR A 45 -8.99 -10.10 3.54
CA THR A 45 -10.45 -9.99 3.42
C THR A 45 -10.95 -10.61 2.12
N ALA A 46 -10.17 -10.53 1.04
CA ALA A 46 -10.44 -11.18 -0.23
C ALA A 46 -10.20 -12.72 -0.22
N GLY A 47 -9.77 -13.30 0.92
CA GLY A 47 -9.57 -14.75 1.07
C GLY A 47 -8.15 -15.23 0.74
N TYR A 48 -7.21 -14.34 0.45
CA TYR A 48 -5.83 -14.71 0.17
C TYR A 48 -5.04 -14.93 1.46
N LYS A 49 -4.39 -16.10 1.54
CA LYS A 49 -3.43 -16.42 2.61
C LYS A 49 -2.05 -15.93 2.21
N ILE A 50 -1.83 -14.62 2.28
CA ILE A 50 -0.53 -14.04 1.92
C ILE A 50 0.24 -13.74 3.18
N SER A 51 1.35 -14.46 3.37
CA SER A 51 2.33 -14.18 4.42
C SER A 51 3.25 -13.02 4.02
N PHE A 52 3.61 -12.93 2.75
CA PHE A 52 4.65 -12.02 2.28
C PHE A 52 4.23 -11.23 1.03
N LEU A 53 4.29 -9.90 1.16
CA LEU A 53 4.22 -8.95 0.06
C LEU A 53 5.59 -8.31 -0.04
N ILE A 54 6.23 -8.42 -1.19
CA ILE A 54 7.52 -7.80 -1.46
C ILE A 54 7.24 -6.47 -2.15
N GLN A 55 7.66 -5.37 -1.53
CA GLN A 55 7.46 -4.04 -2.10
C GLN A 55 8.31 -3.88 -3.37
N ASP A 56 7.66 -3.43 -4.44
CA ASP A 56 8.26 -3.20 -5.75
C ASP A 56 8.40 -1.70 -6.03
N THR A 57 7.29 -0.96 -5.89
CA THR A 57 7.27 0.49 -6.10
C THR A 57 6.74 1.21 -4.86
N TYR A 58 7.33 2.35 -4.54
CA TYR A 58 6.84 3.35 -3.58
C TYR A 58 6.98 4.74 -4.21
N ILE A 59 5.86 5.43 -4.37
CA ILE A 59 5.82 6.80 -4.91
C ILE A 59 4.96 7.65 -3.98
N ARG A 60 5.53 8.74 -3.51
CA ARG A 60 4.85 9.76 -2.72
C ARG A 60 4.43 10.92 -3.62
N ASP A 61 3.19 11.36 -3.43
CA ASP A 61 2.62 12.56 -4.06
C ASP A 61 2.24 13.53 -2.93
N GLU A 62 3.13 14.48 -2.67
CA GLU A 62 3.01 15.46 -1.59
C GLU A 62 1.87 16.45 -1.85
N ASP A 63 1.68 16.87 -3.11
CA ASP A 63 0.64 17.82 -3.51
C ASP A 63 -0.76 17.28 -3.18
N ASN A 64 -0.96 15.97 -3.36
CA ASN A 64 -2.23 15.30 -3.09
C ASN A 64 -2.26 14.57 -1.73
N ASN A 65 -1.21 14.72 -0.90
CA ASN A 65 -1.03 14.00 0.35
C ASN A 65 -1.32 12.51 0.21
N SER A 66 -0.82 11.89 -0.86
CA SER A 66 -1.14 10.52 -1.27
C SER A 66 0.09 9.70 -1.61
N VAL A 67 -0.07 8.38 -1.57
CA VAL A 67 1.01 7.41 -1.75
C VAL A 67 0.52 6.28 -2.62
N TYR A 68 1.34 5.92 -3.60
CA TYR A 68 1.19 4.73 -4.42
C TYR A 68 2.24 3.68 -4.02
N CYS A 69 1.79 2.46 -3.77
CA CYS A 69 2.64 1.30 -3.56
C CYS A 69 2.25 0.17 -4.51
N SER A 70 3.24 -0.56 -5.02
CA SER A 70 3.04 -1.87 -5.66
C SER A 70 3.81 -2.95 -4.92
N TYR A 71 3.26 -4.17 -4.96
CA TYR A 71 3.83 -5.35 -4.34
C TYR A 71 3.73 -6.54 -5.28
N HIS A 72 4.72 -7.41 -5.24
CA HIS A 72 4.63 -8.77 -5.78
C HIS A 72 4.41 -9.77 -4.64
N PHE A 73 3.79 -10.90 -4.96
CA PHE A 73 3.65 -12.00 -4.01
C PHE A 73 4.92 -12.84 -3.99
N GLU A 74 5.36 -13.25 -2.80
CA GLU A 74 6.40 -14.28 -2.68
C GLU A 74 5.75 -15.65 -2.91
N ASP A 75 6.35 -16.47 -3.77
CA ASP A 75 5.91 -17.84 -4.10
C ASP A 75 5.97 -18.79 -2.89
#